data_AF-A0A3C1YH26-F1
#
_entry.id   AF-A0A3C1YH26-F1
#
_cell.length_a   1.000
_cell.length_b   1.000
_cell.length_c   1.000
_cell.angle_alpha   90.00
_cell.angle_beta   90.00
_cell.angle_gamma   90.00
#
_symmetry.space_group_name_H-M   'P 1'
#
loop_
_entity.id
_entity.type
_entity.pdbx_description
1 polymer ?
#
loop_
_entity_poly.entity_id
_entity_poly.type
_entity_poly.pdbx_seq_one_letter_code
_entity_poly.pdbx_strand_id
1 'polypeptide(L)'
;MPYNELIMDHFSNPRNIGEIADADGVGEVGNPVCGDMMKFTIKVKDNRLEDVKFLTFGCGAAIAVSSMVSEMAKGKTLEEAMQISNKDVAEALGGLPGNKMHCSNLGADALHNAIEDYRQRQTAAKPIAVDIKESCSCAFCDDFDCPIPAESPCQPKTVEPVLCPGCNEPLAKGAAACPHCTTA
;
A
#
# COMPACT_ATOMS: atom_id res chain seq x y z
N MET A 1 31.69 14.55 -15.90
CA MET A 1 30.76 13.46 -16.25
C MET A 1 29.46 13.68 -15.46
N PRO A 2 28.27 13.38 -16.00
CA PRO A 2 27.00 13.83 -15.41
C PRO A 2 26.50 12.90 -14.28
N TYR A 3 27.43 12.27 -13.55
CA TYR A 3 27.14 11.50 -12.35
C TYR A 3 28.08 11.93 -11.24
N ASN A 4 27.50 12.18 -10.08
CA ASN A 4 28.23 12.53 -8.87
C ASN A 4 29.05 11.32 -8.38
N GLU A 5 30.14 11.58 -7.67
CA GLU A 5 31.00 10.54 -7.08
C GLU A 5 30.18 9.62 -6.16
N LEU A 6 29.21 10.17 -5.44
CA LEU A 6 28.27 9.42 -4.61
C LEU A 6 27.45 8.41 -5.41
N ILE A 7 26.90 8.81 -6.56
CA ILE A 7 26.12 7.89 -7.41
C ILE A 7 27.01 6.74 -7.90
N MET A 8 28.24 7.06 -8.30
CA MET A 8 29.20 6.05 -8.77
C MET A 8 29.60 5.09 -7.66
N ASP A 9 29.76 5.58 -6.44
CA ASP A 9 30.10 4.76 -5.27
C ASP A 9 28.93 3.84 -4.88
N HIS A 10 27.70 4.35 -4.81
CA HIS A 10 26.52 3.50 -4.54
C HIS A 10 26.20 2.53 -5.68
N PHE A 11 26.60 2.85 -6.92
CA PHE A 11 26.49 1.92 -8.04
C PHE A 11 27.56 0.83 -8.00
N SER A 12 28.81 1.17 -7.65
CA SER A 12 29.94 0.25 -7.66
C SER A 12 30.01 -0.61 -6.39
N ASN A 13 29.63 -0.02 -5.25
CA ASN A 13 29.59 -0.64 -3.93
C ASN A 13 28.20 -0.44 -3.28
N PRO A 14 27.13 -0.99 -3.87
CA PRO A 14 25.79 -0.88 -3.32
C PRO A 14 25.72 -1.50 -1.91
N ARG A 15 25.19 -0.71 -0.97
CA ARG A 15 24.96 -1.12 0.42
C ARG A 15 23.68 -1.95 0.50
N ASN A 16 23.54 -2.79 1.52
CA ASN A 16 22.26 -3.45 1.85
C ASN A 16 21.59 -4.29 0.74
N ILE A 17 22.34 -4.79 -0.23
CA ILE A 17 21.80 -5.77 -1.18
C ILE A 17 21.40 -7.05 -0.44
N GLY A 18 20.25 -7.59 -0.81
CA GLY A 18 19.81 -8.92 -0.44
C GLY A 18 18.33 -8.98 -0.16
N GLU A 19 17.93 -10.10 0.45
CA GLU A 19 16.56 -10.34 0.89
C GLU A 19 16.61 -10.86 2.33
N ILE A 20 15.63 -10.46 3.13
CA ILE A 20 15.44 -10.95 4.49
C ILE A 20 14.41 -12.07 4.42
N ALA A 21 14.79 -13.31 4.77
CA ALA A 21 13.88 -14.46 4.71
C ALA A 21 12.65 -14.29 5.62
N ASP A 22 12.85 -13.75 6.82
CA ASP A 22 11.80 -13.44 7.80
C ASP A 22 11.54 -11.93 7.84
N ALA A 23 11.22 -11.34 6.69
CA ALA A 23 10.88 -9.93 6.60
C ALA A 23 9.51 -9.65 7.22
N ASP A 24 9.42 -8.59 8.04
CA ASP A 24 8.16 -8.16 8.63
C ASP A 24 7.30 -7.37 7.62
N GLY A 25 7.93 -6.79 6.60
CA GLY A 25 7.26 -6.10 5.51
C GLY A 25 8.03 -6.25 4.19
N VAL A 26 7.28 -6.33 3.09
CA VAL A 26 7.80 -6.46 1.73
C VAL A 26 7.08 -5.49 0.81
N GLY A 27 7.85 -4.68 0.08
CA GLY A 27 7.33 -3.71 -0.87
C GLY A 27 7.95 -3.91 -2.24
N GLU A 28 7.13 -4.06 -3.27
CA GLU A 28 7.56 -4.22 -4.66
C GLU A 28 6.95 -3.13 -5.53
N VAL A 29 7.76 -2.48 -6.36
CA VAL A 29 7.32 -1.47 -7.32
C VAL A 29 8.10 -1.65 -8.61
N GLY A 30 7.41 -1.54 -9.74
CA GLY A 30 8.03 -1.53 -11.05
C GLY A 30 7.43 -0.48 -11.96
N ASN A 31 8.23 0.03 -12.90
CA ASN A 31 7.77 0.94 -13.94
C ASN A 31 7.91 0.28 -15.32
N PRO A 32 6.80 -0.05 -16.00
CA PRO A 32 6.82 -0.73 -17.30
C PRO A 32 7.41 0.12 -18.43
N VAL A 33 7.53 1.44 -18.25
CA VAL A 33 8.07 2.35 -19.28
C VAL A 33 9.60 2.25 -19.36
N CYS A 34 10.29 2.21 -18.22
CA CYS A 34 11.75 2.09 -18.15
C CYS A 34 12.24 0.66 -17.90
N GLY A 35 11.35 -0.24 -17.45
CA GLY A 35 11.69 -1.62 -17.10
C GLY A 35 12.37 -1.78 -15.74
N ASP A 36 12.41 -0.72 -14.92
CA ASP A 36 12.97 -0.79 -13.57
C ASP A 36 11.99 -1.51 -12.62
N MET A 37 12.51 -2.38 -11.77
CA MET A 37 11.77 -3.12 -10.74
C MET A 37 12.57 -3.11 -9.44
N MET A 38 11.93 -2.74 -8.34
CA MET A 38 12.54 -2.63 -7.02
C MET A 38 11.72 -3.43 -6.02
N LYS A 39 12.43 -4.15 -5.16
CA LYS A 39 11.89 -4.89 -4.03
C LYS A 39 12.63 -4.48 -2.78
N PHE A 40 11.91 -4.02 -1.76
CA PHE A 40 12.42 -3.77 -0.44
C PHE A 40 11.88 -4.81 0.54
N THR A 41 12.75 -5.31 1.40
CA THR A 41 12.40 -6.15 2.54
C THR A 41 12.89 -5.47 3.80
N ILE A 42 11.99 -5.35 4.79
CA ILE A 42 12.27 -4.64 6.03
C ILE A 42 12.07 -5.56 7.23
N LYS A 43 12.88 -5.32 8.26
CA LYS A 43 12.75 -5.91 9.58
C LYS A 43 12.53 -4.81 10.60
N VAL A 44 11.48 -4.93 11.39
CA VAL A 44 11.01 -3.88 12.31
C VAL A 44 11.13 -4.38 13.74
N LYS A 45 11.77 -3.57 14.59
CA LYS A 45 11.91 -3.84 16.02
C LYS A 45 11.71 -2.54 16.80
N ASP A 46 10.87 -2.58 17.83
CA ASP A 46 10.60 -1.41 18.69
C ASP A 46 10.23 -0.13 17.91
N ASN A 47 9.37 -0.28 16.89
CA ASN A 47 8.95 0.78 15.96
C ASN A 47 10.08 1.40 15.11
N ARG A 48 11.22 0.71 14.98
CA ARG A 48 12.37 1.12 14.17
C ARG A 48 12.72 0.08 13.11
N LEU A 49 13.24 0.55 11.98
CA LEU A 49 13.79 -0.31 10.92
C LEU A 49 15.14 -0.87 11.37
N GLU A 50 15.15 -2.08 11.92
CA GLU A 50 16.35 -2.79 12.38
C GLU A 50 17.26 -3.15 11.20
N ASP A 51 16.66 -3.71 10.15
CA ASP A 51 17.37 -3.98 8.90
C ASP A 51 16.49 -3.69 7.69
N VAL A 52 17.14 -3.22 6.63
CA VAL A 52 16.51 -2.91 5.35
C VAL A 52 17.41 -3.51 4.29
N LYS A 53 16.83 -4.36 3.44
CA LYS A 53 17.51 -4.96 2.29
C LYS A 53 16.71 -4.71 1.04
N PHE A 54 17.38 -4.57 -0.09
CA PHE A 54 16.72 -4.45 -1.38
C PHE A 54 17.29 -5.40 -2.41
N LEU A 55 16.42 -5.71 -3.37
CA LEU A 55 16.74 -6.28 -4.66
C LEU A 55 16.19 -5.32 -5.71
N THR A 56 16.99 -5.03 -6.72
CA THR A 56 16.58 -4.11 -7.79
C THR A 56 17.10 -4.62 -9.12
N PHE A 57 16.26 -4.47 -10.13
CA PHE A 57 16.59 -4.73 -11.52
C PHE A 57 16.31 -3.44 -12.28
N GLY A 58 17.33 -2.85 -12.88
CA GLY A 58 17.16 -1.57 -13.54
C GLY A 58 18.47 -0.90 -13.93
N CYS A 59 18.37 0.36 -14.31
CA CYS A 59 19.56 1.13 -14.65
C CYS A 59 20.49 1.37 -13.44
N GLY A 60 21.76 1.70 -13.67
CA GLY A 60 22.70 1.96 -12.57
C GLY A 60 22.27 3.07 -11.60
N ALA A 61 21.42 4.00 -12.06
CA ALA A 61 20.83 5.01 -11.19
C ALA A 61 19.76 4.42 -10.25
N ALA A 62 18.98 3.43 -10.71
CA ALA A 62 18.04 2.70 -9.87
C ALA A 62 18.77 1.97 -8.73
N ILE A 63 19.90 1.31 -9.03
CA ILE A 63 20.76 0.67 -8.02
C ILE A 63 21.28 1.67 -7.00
N ALA A 64 21.83 2.80 -7.46
CA ALA A 64 22.37 3.83 -6.58
C ALA A 64 21.29 4.45 -5.68
N VAL A 65 20.11 4.72 -6.23
CA VAL A 65 18.93 5.20 -5.49
C VAL A 65 18.50 4.19 -4.43
N SER A 66 18.28 2.93 -4.80
CA SER A 66 17.85 1.90 -3.84
C SER A 66 18.87 1.74 -2.71
N SER A 67 20.16 1.80 -3.04
CA SER A 67 21.23 1.79 -2.04
C SER A 67 21.14 2.97 -1.08
N MET A 68 20.99 4.19 -1.58
CA MET A 68 20.86 5.38 -0.74
C MET A 68 19.62 5.33 0.14
N VAL A 69 18.45 4.95 -0.42
CA VAL A 69 17.20 4.82 0.33
C VAL A 69 17.35 3.83 1.47
N SER A 70 17.95 2.66 1.22
CA SER A 70 18.14 1.64 2.26
C SER A 70 19.03 2.12 3.41
N GLU A 71 20.06 2.92 3.10
CA GLU A 71 20.96 3.49 4.10
C GLU A 71 20.28 4.60 4.90
N MET A 72 19.52 5.47 4.22
CA MET A 72 18.75 6.54 4.86
C MET A 72 17.62 6.01 5.75
N ALA A 73 17.04 4.86 5.41
CA ALA A 73 15.92 4.27 6.14
C ALA A 73 16.37 3.45 7.37
N LYS A 74 17.55 2.82 7.31
CA LYS A 74 18.02 1.96 8.39
C LYS A 74 18.18 2.72 9.71
N GLY A 75 17.62 2.19 10.79
CA GLY A 75 17.66 2.77 12.14
C GLY A 75 16.61 3.85 12.43
N LYS A 76 15.92 4.36 11.41
CA LYS A 76 14.83 5.34 11.57
C LYS A 76 13.56 4.67 12.10
N THR A 77 12.67 5.48 12.68
CA THR A 77 11.31 5.02 13.00
C THR A 77 10.48 4.86 11.72
N LEU A 78 9.36 4.14 11.83
CA LEU A 78 8.44 3.98 10.69
C LEU A 78 7.89 5.32 10.20
N GLU A 79 7.64 6.27 11.11
CA GLU A 79 7.17 7.61 10.75
C GLU A 79 8.25 8.40 10.02
N GLU A 80 9.49 8.38 10.53
CA GLU A 80 10.63 9.05 9.90
C GLU A 80 10.95 8.47 8.52
N ALA A 81 10.84 7.15 8.37
CA ALA A 81 11.06 6.47 7.10
C ALA A 81 9.98 6.83 6.07
N MET A 82 8.73 7.05 6.51
CA MET A 82 7.63 7.49 5.64
C MET A 82 7.74 8.97 5.21
N GLN A 83 8.58 9.75 5.88
CA GLN A 83 8.87 11.13 5.47
C GLN A 83 9.97 11.20 4.41
N ILE A 84 10.67 10.09 4.11
CA ILE A 84 11.71 10.07 3.09
C ILE A 84 11.07 10.31 1.73
N SER A 85 11.26 11.50 1.20
CA SER A 85 10.73 11.87 -0.10
C SER A 85 11.75 11.65 -1.21
N ASN A 86 11.26 11.61 -2.44
CA ASN A 86 12.09 11.48 -3.64
C ASN A 86 13.11 12.62 -3.78
N LYS A 87 12.77 13.81 -3.26
CA LYS A 87 13.67 14.96 -3.24
C LYS A 87 14.82 14.74 -2.27
N ASP A 88 14.53 14.24 -1.07
CA ASP A 88 15.56 13.97 -0.05
C ASP A 88 16.58 12.95 -0.56
N VAL A 89 16.11 11.92 -1.27
CA VAL A 89 16.98 10.89 -1.88
C VAL A 89 17.84 11.49 -3.00
N ALA A 90 17.24 12.33 -3.86
CA ALA A 90 17.99 13.00 -4.92
C ALA A 90 19.03 13.97 -4.36
N GLU A 91 18.70 14.70 -3.29
CA GLU A 91 19.62 15.60 -2.59
C GLU A 91 20.74 14.84 -1.88
N ALA A 92 20.43 13.71 -1.23
CA ALA A 92 21.43 12.83 -0.60
C ALA A 92 22.45 12.26 -1.60
N LEU A 93 22.04 12.05 -2.85
CA LEU A 93 22.93 11.65 -3.95
C LEU A 93 23.72 12.82 -4.56
N GLY A 94 23.53 14.05 -4.04
CA GLY A 94 24.13 15.29 -4.54
C GLY A 94 23.52 15.78 -5.85
N GLY A 95 22.27 15.45 -6.09
CA GLY A 95 21.50 15.82 -7.26
C GLY A 95 21.50 14.74 -8.33
N LEU A 96 20.32 14.51 -8.92
CA LEU A 96 20.15 13.64 -10.08
C LEU A 96 19.78 14.48 -11.30
N PRO A 97 20.31 14.14 -12.49
CA PRO A 97 19.92 14.83 -13.71
C PRO A 97 18.41 14.61 -13.96
N GLY A 98 17.71 15.66 -14.41
CA GLY A 98 16.24 15.71 -14.43
C GLY A 98 15.56 14.55 -15.18
N ASN A 99 16.22 13.99 -16.19
CA ASN A 99 15.75 12.83 -16.94
C ASN A 99 15.72 11.52 -16.12
N LYS A 100 16.38 11.47 -14.95
CA LYS A 100 16.48 10.29 -14.07
C LYS A 100 15.77 10.42 -12.73
N MET A 101 15.05 11.52 -12.52
CA MET A 101 14.26 11.74 -11.31
C MET A 101 13.17 10.67 -11.11
N HIS A 102 12.66 10.08 -12.19
CA HIS A 102 11.68 9.00 -12.11
C HIS A 102 12.24 7.74 -11.41
N CYS A 103 13.55 7.48 -11.49
CA CYS A 103 14.19 6.37 -10.79
C CYS A 103 14.27 6.63 -9.27
N SER A 104 14.42 7.89 -8.84
CA SER A 104 14.35 8.29 -7.43
C SER A 104 12.98 8.01 -6.83
N ASN A 105 11.93 8.24 -7.62
CA ASN A 105 10.55 8.06 -7.19
C ASN A 105 10.26 6.60 -6.80
N LEU A 106 10.70 5.67 -7.64
CA LEU A 106 10.51 4.24 -7.43
C LEU A 106 11.11 3.73 -6.10
N GLY A 107 12.25 4.31 -5.67
CA GLY A 107 12.94 3.86 -4.47
C GLY A 107 12.18 4.18 -3.18
N ALA A 108 11.72 5.42 -3.02
CA ALA A 108 10.94 5.80 -1.83
C ALA A 108 9.55 5.13 -1.84
N ASP A 109 8.91 5.04 -3.02
CA ASP A 109 7.62 4.37 -3.17
C ASP A 109 7.71 2.89 -2.74
N ALA A 110 8.79 2.19 -3.13
CA ALA A 110 9.00 0.80 -2.72
C ALA A 110 9.22 0.65 -1.21
N LEU A 111 9.94 1.59 -0.57
CA LEU A 111 10.10 1.61 0.88
C LEU A 111 8.76 1.86 1.59
N HIS A 112 7.97 2.82 1.11
CA HIS A 112 6.64 3.12 1.65
C HIS A 112 5.72 1.91 1.56
N ASN A 113 5.69 1.23 0.41
CA ASN A 113 4.90 0.01 0.24
C ASN A 113 5.35 -1.09 1.22
N ALA A 114 6.65 -1.22 1.50
CA ALA A 114 7.14 -2.19 2.49
C ALA A 114 6.67 -1.87 3.91
N ILE A 115 6.65 -0.58 4.28
CA ILE A 115 6.14 -0.10 5.58
C ILE A 115 4.62 -0.29 5.68
N GLU A 116 3.89 -0.04 4.59
CA GLU A 116 2.44 -0.26 4.53
C GLU A 116 2.09 -1.74 4.65
N ASP A 117 2.80 -2.62 3.96
CA ASP A 117 2.64 -4.08 4.10
C ASP A 117 2.89 -4.52 5.56
N TYR A 118 3.94 -4.02 6.21
CA TYR A 118 4.16 -4.24 7.64
C TYR A 118 2.95 -3.80 8.50
N ARG A 119 2.44 -2.58 8.28
CA ARG A 119 1.28 -2.06 9.03
C ARG A 119 0.02 -2.89 8.79
N GLN A 120 -0.22 -3.31 7.56
CA GLN A 120 -1.35 -4.16 7.21
C GLN A 120 -1.24 -5.53 7.90
N ARG A 121 -0.06 -6.14 7.92
CA ARG A 121 0.19 -7.41 8.63
C ARG A 121 0.01 -7.28 10.13
N GLN A 122 0.46 -6.18 10.74
CA GLN A 122 0.21 -5.90 12.17
C GLN A 122 -1.29 -5.73 12.48
N THR A 123 -2.04 -5.12 11.57
CA THR A 123 -3.48 -4.90 11.73
C THR A 123 -4.28 -6.17 11.45
N ALA A 124 -3.84 -7.04 10.54
CA ALA A 124 -4.43 -8.35 10.26
C ALA A 124 -4.08 -9.39 11.34
N ALA A 125 -2.90 -9.29 11.95
CA ALA A 125 -2.46 -10.15 13.06
C ALA A 125 -3.12 -9.77 14.40
N LYS A 126 -3.58 -8.53 14.55
CA LYS A 126 -4.51 -8.17 15.60
C LYS A 126 -5.90 -8.62 15.13
N PRO A 127 -6.53 -9.66 15.70
CA PRO A 127 -7.93 -9.89 15.42
C PRO A 127 -8.63 -8.58 15.74
N ILE A 128 -9.18 -7.95 14.70
CA ILE A 128 -10.08 -6.84 14.88
C ILE A 128 -11.23 -7.50 15.64
N ALA A 129 -11.25 -7.33 16.96
CA ALA A 129 -12.48 -7.38 17.71
C ALA A 129 -13.33 -6.26 17.13
N VAL A 130 -14.01 -6.57 16.03
CA VAL A 130 -15.13 -5.80 15.57
C VAL A 130 -16.10 -5.97 16.72
N ASP A 131 -16.18 -4.96 17.57
CA ASP A 131 -17.38 -4.74 18.38
C ASP A 131 -18.51 -4.59 17.38
N ILE A 132 -19.07 -5.73 16.98
CA ILE A 132 -20.40 -5.84 16.44
C ILE A 132 -21.30 -5.27 17.53
N LYS A 133 -21.47 -3.95 17.53
CA LYS A 133 -22.59 -3.35 18.24
C LYS A 133 -23.82 -4.04 17.71
N GLU A 134 -24.41 -4.85 18.59
CA GLU A 134 -25.67 -5.54 18.42
C GLU A 134 -26.72 -4.59 17.86
N SER A 135 -26.96 -4.73 16.56
CA SER A 135 -28.28 -4.56 15.97
C SER A 135 -28.19 -5.03 14.51
N CYS A 136 -28.21 -6.35 14.34
CA CYS A 136 -28.50 -6.93 13.04
C CYS A 136 -30.00 -6.74 12.82
N SER A 137 -30.42 -5.61 12.25
CA SER A 137 -31.82 -5.41 11.84
C SER A 137 -32.00 -5.92 10.42
N CYS A 138 -32.29 -7.22 10.29
CA CYS A 138 -32.83 -7.75 9.06
C CYS A 138 -34.22 -7.14 8.83
N ALA A 139 -34.39 -6.32 7.78
CA ALA A 139 -35.67 -5.69 7.44
C ALA A 139 -36.80 -6.67 7.01
N PHE A 140 -36.59 -7.98 7.20
CA PHE A 140 -37.49 -9.04 6.75
C PHE A 140 -37.64 -10.21 7.74
N CYS A 141 -37.12 -10.09 8.97
CA CYS A 141 -37.20 -11.16 9.96
C CYS A 141 -37.59 -10.59 11.33
N ASP A 142 -38.86 -10.75 11.70
CA ASP A 142 -39.32 -10.56 13.08
C ASP A 142 -38.95 -11.81 13.90
N ASP A 143 -37.78 -11.71 14.54
CA ASP A 143 -37.39 -12.20 15.87
C ASP A 143 -37.59 -13.65 16.38
N PHE A 144 -38.22 -14.63 15.71
CA PHE A 144 -38.25 -16.00 16.28
C PHE A 144 -38.20 -17.12 15.23
N ASP A 145 -37.18 -17.98 15.34
CA ASP A 145 -36.80 -19.11 14.48
C ASP A 145 -36.13 -18.78 13.13
N CYS A 146 -34.82 -18.48 13.19
CA CYS A 146 -33.93 -18.64 12.05
C CYS A 146 -33.37 -20.08 12.04
N PRO A 147 -33.67 -20.93 11.04
CA PRO A 147 -33.29 -22.35 11.03
C PRO A 147 -31.82 -22.59 10.59
N ILE A 148 -30.99 -21.54 10.57
CA ILE A 148 -29.64 -21.59 10.01
C ILE A 148 -28.62 -21.70 11.17
N PRO A 149 -27.79 -22.74 11.23
CA PRO A 149 -26.80 -22.90 12.29
C PRO A 149 -25.76 -21.77 12.25
N ALA A 150 -25.33 -21.34 13.43
CA ALA A 150 -24.58 -20.12 13.74
C ALA A 150 -23.16 -19.97 13.13
N GLU A 151 -22.83 -20.67 12.05
CA GLU A 151 -21.47 -20.74 11.51
C GLU A 151 -21.32 -20.24 10.06
N SER A 152 -22.38 -19.76 9.41
CA SER A 152 -22.24 -19.17 8.07
C SER A 152 -22.15 -17.64 8.14
N PRO A 153 -21.01 -17.02 7.75
CA PRO A 153 -20.90 -15.57 7.70
C PRO A 153 -21.85 -15.02 6.62
N CYS A 154 -22.77 -14.15 7.04
CA CYS A 154 -23.68 -13.41 6.18
C CYS A 154 -22.92 -12.75 5.03
N GLN A 155 -23.07 -13.28 3.82
CA GLN A 155 -22.50 -12.65 2.64
C GLN A 155 -23.36 -11.45 2.25
N PRO A 156 -22.80 -10.24 2.11
CA PRO A 156 -23.53 -9.10 1.59
C PRO A 156 -23.84 -9.37 0.11
N LYS A 157 -25.10 -9.69 -0.19
CA LYS A 157 -25.55 -9.72 -1.59
C LYS A 157 -25.48 -8.30 -2.13
N THR A 158 -24.63 -8.09 -3.14
CA THR A 158 -24.63 -6.87 -3.96
C THR A 158 -26.00 -6.71 -4.60
N VAL A 159 -26.78 -5.74 -4.13
CA VAL A 159 -28.08 -5.40 -4.73
C VAL A 159 -27.81 -4.36 -5.81
N GLU A 160 -27.95 -4.75 -7.07
CA GLU A 160 -27.94 -3.79 -8.17
C GLU A 160 -29.14 -2.83 -8.02
N PRO A 161 -28.91 -1.51 -8.02
CA PRO A 161 -29.99 -0.53 -7.83
C PRO A 161 -30.90 -0.49 -9.05
N VAL A 162 -32.21 -0.62 -8.83
CA VAL A 162 -33.23 -0.44 -9.87
C VAL A 162 -33.44 1.07 -10.04
N LEU A 163 -33.29 1.60 -11.26
CA LEU A 163 -33.42 3.04 -11.55
C LEU A 163 -34.83 3.39 -12.04
N CYS A 164 -35.32 4.58 -11.68
CA CYS A 164 -36.61 5.09 -12.16
C CYS A 164 -36.57 5.42 -13.66
N PRO A 165 -37.55 4.99 -14.48
CA PRO A 165 -37.59 5.37 -15.90
C PRO A 165 -37.90 6.86 -16.16
N GLY A 166 -38.39 7.60 -15.16
CA GLY A 166 -38.73 9.03 -15.30
C GLY A 166 -37.60 10.00 -14.93
N CYS A 167 -36.88 9.74 -13.82
CA CYS A 167 -35.82 10.63 -13.30
C CYS A 167 -34.43 9.98 -13.20
N ASN A 168 -34.30 8.69 -13.52
CA ASN A 168 -33.06 7.92 -13.49
C ASN A 168 -32.34 7.90 -12.13
N GLU A 169 -33.07 8.11 -11.03
CA GLU A 169 -32.57 7.97 -9.66
C GLU A 169 -32.84 6.57 -9.08
N PRO A 170 -32.06 6.13 -8.07
CA PRO A 170 -32.21 4.81 -7.46
C PRO A 170 -33.55 4.65 -6.72
N LEU A 171 -34.33 3.64 -7.10
CA LEU A 171 -35.53 3.23 -6.36
C LEU A 171 -35.21 2.06 -5.41
N ALA A 172 -35.82 2.12 -4.23
CA ALA A 172 -35.93 0.97 -3.36
C ALA A 172 -36.81 -0.11 -4.03
N LYS A 173 -36.36 -1.38 -3.97
CA LYS A 173 -37.12 -2.53 -4.50
C LYS A 173 -38.51 -2.59 -3.85
N GLY A 174 -39.56 -2.43 -4.66
CA GLY A 174 -40.95 -2.58 -4.24
C GLY A 174 -41.72 -1.28 -3.97
N ALA A 175 -41.13 -0.10 -4.20
CA ALA A 175 -41.87 1.16 -4.10
C ALA A 175 -42.77 1.37 -5.34
N ALA A 176 -44.08 1.53 -5.12
CA ALA A 176 -45.09 1.71 -6.17
C ALA A 176 -45.13 3.13 -6.79
N ALA A 177 -44.32 4.06 -6.26
CA ALA A 177 -44.18 5.42 -6.78
C ALA A 177 -42.80 5.97 -6.42
N CYS A 178 -42.16 6.70 -7.33
CA CYS A 178 -40.90 7.40 -7.03
C CYS A 178 -41.18 8.63 -6.15
N PRO A 179 -40.46 8.81 -5.01
CA PRO A 179 -40.64 9.97 -4.13
C PRO A 179 -40.22 11.30 -4.78
N HIS A 180 -39.44 11.26 -5.87
CA HIS A 180 -38.94 12.44 -6.55
C HIS A 180 -39.78 12.90 -7.75
N CYS A 181 -40.45 11.99 -8.45
CA CYS A 181 -41.21 12.33 -9.67
C CYS A 181 -42.69 11.90 -9.68
N THR A 182 -43.20 11.30 -8.59
CA THR A 182 -44.62 10.89 -8.41
C THR A 182 -45.21 10.00 -9.51
N THR A 183 -44.38 9.48 -10.42
CA THR A 183 -44.78 8.55 -11.47
C THR A 183 -44.56 7.11 -10.97
N ALA A 184 -45.51 6.24 -11.32
CA ALA A 184 -45.53 4.81 -11.00
C ALA A 184 -44.64 4.03 -11.96
#